data_AF-A0A4Q2S7X1-F1
#
_entry.id   AF-A0A4Q2S7X1-F1
#
_cell.length_a   1.000
_cell.length_b   1.000
_cell.length_c   1.000
_cell.angle_alpha   90.00
_cell.angle_beta   90.00
_cell.angle_gamma   90.00
#
_symmetry.space_group_name_H-M   'P 1'
#
loop_
_entity.id
_entity.type
_entity.pdbx_description
1 polymer ?
#
loop_
_entity_poly.entity_id
_entity_poly.type
_entity_poly.pdbx_seq_one_letter_code
_entity_poly.pdbx_strand_id
1 'polypeptide(L)'
;MQDRARTVRARYAEVEASAYGRSWTTEEIMLGFLGDVGDLAKLVQGKAGVRPREDLDEALAHELADCLWSVLTLADAYDVDLAGAFTSTMDELDAVLAED
;
A
#
# COMPACT_ATOMS: atom_id res chain seq x y z
N MET A 1 -11.35 5.20 -4.54
CA MET A 1 -9.91 4.84 -4.64
C MET A 1 -9.74 3.36 -4.94
N GLN A 2 -10.44 2.46 -4.24
CA GLN A 2 -10.42 1.01 -4.49
C GLN A 2 -10.72 0.62 -5.95
N ASP A 3 -11.75 1.19 -6.60
CA ASP A 3 -12.05 0.86 -8.01
C ASP A 3 -10.91 1.15 -8.98
N ARG A 4 -10.19 2.26 -8.74
CA ARG A 4 -8.99 2.61 -9.53
C ARG A 4 -7.87 1.61 -9.25
N ALA A 5 -7.64 1.25 -7.98
CA ALA A 5 -6.65 0.26 -7.61
C ALA A 5 -6.93 -1.10 -8.25
N ARG A 6 -8.18 -1.57 -8.18
CA ARG A 6 -8.67 -2.80 -8.85
C ARG A 6 -8.46 -2.75 -10.36
N THR A 7 -8.80 -1.64 -10.99
CA THR A 7 -8.59 -1.46 -12.45
C THR A 7 -7.11 -1.55 -12.83
N VAL A 8 -6.23 -0.93 -12.03
CA VAL A 8 -4.78 -1.02 -12.25
C VAL A 8 -4.27 -2.44 -11.99
N ARG A 9 -4.73 -3.11 -10.93
CA ARG A 9 -4.38 -4.50 -10.63
C ARG A 9 -4.77 -5.45 -11.77
N ALA A 10 -5.95 -5.28 -12.34
CA ALA A 10 -6.40 -6.07 -13.49
C ALA A 10 -5.45 -5.91 -14.70
N ARG A 11 -4.99 -4.69 -14.98
CA ARG A 11 -4.00 -4.45 -16.05
C ARG A 11 -2.65 -5.09 -15.75
N TYR A 12 -2.19 -5.03 -14.50
CA TYR A 12 -0.99 -5.75 -14.09
C TYR A 12 -1.15 -7.26 -14.27
N ALA A 13 -2.32 -7.82 -13.93
CA ALA A 13 -2.59 -9.24 -14.12
C ALA A 13 -2.48 -9.68 -15.58
N GLU A 14 -2.96 -8.86 -16.51
CA GLU A 14 -2.81 -9.09 -17.96
C GLU A 14 -1.33 -9.06 -18.39
N VAL A 15 -0.57 -8.09 -17.91
CA VAL A 15 0.88 -7.97 -18.21
C VAL A 15 1.64 -9.17 -17.65
N GLU A 16 1.40 -9.56 -16.40
CA GLU A 16 2.01 -10.71 -15.74
C GLU A 16 1.66 -12.01 -16.49
N ALA A 17 0.40 -12.20 -16.87
CA ALA A 17 -0.02 -13.37 -17.63
C ALA A 17 0.68 -13.44 -19.00
N SER A 18 0.85 -12.29 -19.68
CA SER A 18 1.58 -12.23 -20.95
C SER A 18 3.08 -12.46 -20.79
N ALA A 19 3.70 -12.00 -19.70
CA ALA A 19 5.14 -12.06 -19.50
C ALA A 19 5.60 -13.38 -18.86
N TYR A 20 4.80 -13.93 -17.95
CA TYR A 20 5.17 -15.04 -17.06
C TYR A 20 4.23 -16.25 -17.17
N GLY A 21 3.20 -16.18 -18.02
CA GLY A 21 2.23 -17.28 -18.23
C GLY A 21 1.18 -17.40 -17.14
N ARG A 22 1.22 -16.56 -16.10
CA ARG A 22 0.21 -16.44 -15.05
C ARG A 22 0.29 -15.06 -14.40
N SER A 23 -0.81 -14.63 -13.77
CA SER A 23 -0.78 -13.49 -12.86
C SER A 23 -0.10 -13.84 -11.53
N TRP A 24 0.38 -12.82 -10.83
CA TRP A 24 0.88 -12.93 -9.46
C TRP A 24 -0.21 -13.39 -8.50
N THR A 25 0.15 -14.25 -7.55
CA THR A 25 -0.74 -14.65 -6.46
C THR A 25 -0.86 -13.53 -5.43
N THR A 26 -1.85 -13.63 -4.54
CA THR A 26 -2.03 -12.65 -3.46
C THR A 26 -0.83 -12.60 -2.51
N GLU A 27 -0.16 -13.73 -2.29
CA GLU A 27 1.08 -13.81 -1.50
C GLU A 27 2.25 -13.12 -2.20
N GLU A 28 2.34 -13.22 -3.53
CA GLU A 28 3.36 -12.50 -4.31
C GLU A 28 3.11 -10.99 -4.29
N ILE A 29 1.84 -10.55 -4.31
CA ILE A 29 1.47 -9.14 -4.11
C ILE A 29 1.90 -8.68 -2.71
N MET A 30 1.66 -9.47 -1.66
CA MET A 30 2.11 -9.15 -0.30
C MET A 30 3.65 -9.06 -0.21
N LEU A 31 4.38 -9.92 -0.93
CA LEU A 31 5.84 -9.82 -1.00
C LEU A 31 6.30 -8.56 -1.74
N GLY A 32 5.62 -8.16 -2.81
CA GLY A 32 5.82 -6.87 -3.49
C GLY A 32 5.63 -5.70 -2.52
N PHE A 33 4.52 -5.71 -1.78
CA PHE A 33 4.21 -4.69 -0.78
C PHE A 33 5.31 -4.56 0.29
N LEU A 34 5.88 -5.68 0.76
CA LEU A 34 7.00 -5.63 1.70
C LEU A 34 8.23 -4.90 1.12
N GLY A 35 8.44 -5.00 -0.19
CA GLY A 35 9.43 -4.22 -0.93
C GLY A 35 9.16 -2.71 -0.83
N ASP A 36 7.94 -2.30 -1.18
CA ASP A 36 7.48 -0.90 -1.13
C ASP A 36 7.61 -0.33 0.30
N VAL A 37 7.25 -1.10 1.33
CA VAL A 37 7.44 -0.70 2.74
C VAL A 37 8.92 -0.47 3.06
N GLY A 38 9.81 -1.31 2.52
CA GLY A 38 11.25 -1.16 2.67
C GLY A 38 11.78 0.12 2.01
N ASP A 39 11.24 0.50 0.86
CA ASP A 39 11.61 1.74 0.17
C ASP A 39 11.03 2.97 0.88
N LEU A 40 9.77 2.92 1.30
CA LEU A 40 9.15 3.93 2.16
C LEU A 40 9.97 4.17 3.44
N ALA A 41 10.43 3.10 4.11
CA ALA A 41 11.24 3.21 5.32
C ALA A 41 12.56 3.98 5.08
N LYS A 42 13.23 3.74 3.94
CA LYS A 42 14.45 4.48 3.55
C LYS A 42 14.15 5.97 3.31
N LEU A 43 12.99 6.29 2.73
CA LEU A 43 12.61 7.68 2.47
C LEU A 43 12.24 8.43 3.76
N VAL A 44 11.57 7.76 4.72
CA VAL A 44 11.34 8.31 6.06
C VAL A 44 12.67 8.64 6.76
N GLN A 45 13.65 7.74 6.69
CA GLN A 45 15.01 8.03 7.17
C GLN A 45 15.64 9.22 6.44
N GLY A 46 15.37 9.37 5.14
CA GLY A 46 15.79 10.53 4.36
C GLY A 46 15.18 11.84 4.86
N LYS A 47 13.87 11.87 5.15
CA LYS A 47 13.19 13.03 5.75
C LYS A 47 13.71 13.37 7.15
N ALA A 48 14.20 12.38 7.89
CA ALA A 48 14.87 12.55 9.18
C ALA A 48 16.34 12.99 9.06
N GLY A 49 16.87 13.17 7.85
CA GLY A 49 18.25 13.61 7.60
C GLY A 49 19.31 12.51 7.69
N VAL A 50 18.93 11.25 7.87
CA VAL A 50 19.86 10.10 7.98
C VAL A 50 20.38 9.68 6.61
N ARG A 51 19.53 9.78 5.57
CA ARG A 51 19.83 9.33 4.22
C ARG A 51 19.36 10.38 3.19
N PRO A 52 20.05 11.54 3.10
CA PRO A 52 19.58 12.68 2.32
C PRO A 52 19.53 12.36 0.83
N ARG A 53 18.55 12.96 0.14
CA ARG A 53 18.31 12.85 -1.30
C ARG A 53 17.60 14.12 -1.79
N GLU A 54 17.78 14.48 -3.05
CA GLU A 54 17.25 15.74 -3.61
C GLU A 54 15.74 15.72 -3.80
N ASP A 55 15.15 14.59 -4.20
CA ASP A 55 13.73 14.44 -4.55
C ASP A 55 12.90 13.79 -3.43
N LEU A 56 13.31 13.94 -2.15
CA LEU A 56 12.68 13.24 -1.00
C LEU A 56 11.16 13.38 -0.95
N ASP A 57 10.63 14.57 -1.17
CA ASP A 57 9.18 14.82 -1.04
C ASP A 57 8.38 14.09 -2.13
N GLU A 58 8.88 14.10 -3.36
CA GLU A 58 8.22 13.46 -4.49
C GLU A 58 8.21 11.94 -4.32
N ALA A 59 9.36 11.30 -4.06
CA ALA A 59 9.31 9.85 -3.92
C ALA A 59 8.67 9.40 -2.61
N LEU A 60 8.66 10.21 -1.53
CA LEU A 60 7.91 9.84 -0.33
C LEU A 60 6.41 9.75 -0.67
N ALA A 61 5.89 10.72 -1.42
CA ALA A 61 4.51 10.69 -1.89
C ALA A 61 4.25 9.49 -2.81
N HIS A 62 5.21 9.13 -3.66
CA HIS A 62 5.15 7.95 -4.51
C HIS A 62 5.05 6.65 -3.70
N GLU A 63 5.99 6.40 -2.80
CA GLU A 63 6.02 5.16 -2.01
C GLU A 63 4.83 5.04 -1.05
N LEU A 64 4.32 6.17 -0.53
CA LEU A 64 3.06 6.18 0.22
C LEU A 64 1.87 5.75 -0.66
N ALA A 65 1.84 6.20 -1.92
CA ALA A 65 0.80 5.83 -2.86
C ALA A 65 0.90 4.35 -3.29
N ASP A 66 2.10 3.84 -3.50
CA ASP A 66 2.34 2.43 -3.84
C ASP A 66 2.00 1.50 -2.68
N CYS A 67 2.45 1.84 -1.47
CA CYS A 67 2.03 1.15 -0.25
C CYS A 67 0.50 1.12 -0.11
N LEU A 68 -0.17 2.26 -0.33
CA LEU A 68 -1.63 2.34 -0.27
C LEU A 68 -2.27 1.48 -1.37
N TRP A 69 -1.76 1.50 -2.59
CA TRP A 69 -2.27 0.67 -3.69
C TRP A 69 -2.16 -0.83 -3.37
N SER A 70 -1.05 -1.25 -2.77
CA SER A 70 -0.83 -2.62 -2.31
C SER A 70 -1.87 -3.02 -1.24
N VAL A 71 -2.11 -2.18 -0.23
CA VAL A 71 -3.15 -2.42 0.78
C VAL A 71 -4.55 -2.51 0.17
N LEU A 72 -4.89 -1.59 -0.76
CA LEU A 72 -6.19 -1.61 -1.46
C LEU A 72 -6.37 -2.87 -2.30
N THR A 73 -5.31 -3.34 -2.95
CA THR A 73 -5.30 -4.55 -3.77
C THR A 73 -5.49 -5.81 -2.92
N LEU A 74 -4.81 -5.88 -1.77
CA LEU A 74 -4.99 -6.99 -0.82
C LEU A 74 -6.40 -7.00 -0.23
N ALA A 75 -6.94 -5.84 0.13
CA ALA A 75 -8.31 -5.73 0.62
C ALA A 75 -9.33 -6.23 -0.41
N ASP A 76 -9.16 -5.86 -1.69
CA ASP A 76 -9.99 -6.35 -2.78
C ASP A 76 -9.90 -7.87 -2.97
N ALA A 77 -8.68 -8.42 -2.94
CA ALA A 77 -8.44 -9.86 -3.11
C ALA A 77 -9.07 -10.72 -2.00
N TYR A 78 -9.24 -10.15 -0.81
CA TYR A 78 -9.82 -10.82 0.37
C TYR A 78 -11.24 -10.36 0.72
N ASP A 79 -11.89 -9.57 -0.14
CA ASP A 79 -13.25 -9.05 0.08
C ASP A 79 -13.40 -8.29 1.41
N VAL A 80 -12.41 -7.45 1.73
CA VAL A 80 -12.38 -6.62 2.94
C VAL A 80 -12.91 -5.23 2.63
N ASP A 81 -13.96 -4.80 3.35
CA ASP A 81 -14.36 -3.40 3.42
C ASP A 81 -13.34 -2.60 4.23
N LEU A 82 -12.27 -2.19 3.55
CA LEU A 82 -11.17 -1.45 4.16
C LEU A 82 -11.61 -0.11 4.73
N ALA A 83 -12.56 0.59 4.08
CA ALA A 83 -13.01 1.90 4.54
C ALA A 83 -13.79 1.76 5.86
N GLY A 84 -14.74 0.81 5.91
CA GLY A 84 -15.47 0.51 7.14
C GLY A 84 -14.55 0.01 8.26
N ALA A 85 -13.62 -0.89 7.95
CA ALA A 85 -12.63 -1.40 8.92
C ALA A 85 -11.75 -0.28 9.49
N PHE A 86 -11.28 0.64 8.64
CA PHE A 86 -10.49 1.80 9.08
C PHE A 86 -11.30 2.69 10.01
N THR A 87 -12.53 3.07 9.64
CA THR A 87 -13.39 3.92 10.47
C THR A 87 -13.65 3.28 11.84
N SER A 88 -14.07 2.01 11.88
CA SER A 88 -14.31 1.30 13.15
C SER A 88 -13.07 1.28 14.04
N THR A 89 -11.90 1.02 13.45
CA THR A 89 -10.64 0.98 14.21
C THR A 89 -10.28 2.36 14.77
N MET A 90 -10.48 3.45 14.01
CA MET A 90 -10.19 4.80 14.50
C MET A 90 -11.18 5.22 15.59
N ASP A 91 -12.47 4.90 15.44
CA ASP A 91 -13.49 5.18 16.46
C ASP A 91 -13.18 4.46 17.79
N GLU A 92 -12.70 3.21 17.72
CA GLU A 92 -12.24 2.45 18.89
C GLU A 92 -11.02 3.09 19.55
N LEU A 93 -10.03 3.54 18.78
CA LEU A 93 -8.85 4.22 19.30
C LEU A 93 -9.20 5.56 19.96
N ASP A 94 -10.07 6.36 19.34
CA ASP A 94 -10.54 7.63 19.89
C ASP A 94 -11.29 7.43 21.20
N ALA A 95 -12.11 6.38 21.31
CA ALA A 95 -12.80 6.04 22.56
C ALA A 95 -11.81 5.68 23.68
N VAL A 96 -10.80 4.85 23.38
CA VAL A 96 -9.75 4.49 24.36
C VAL A 96 -9.00 5.73 24.83
N LEU A 97 -8.63 6.63 23.93
CA LEU A 97 -7.87 7.84 24.26
C LEU A 97 -8.69 8.91 25.00
N ALA A 98 -10.01 8.86 24.92
CA ALA A 98 -10.90 9.78 25.64
C ALA A 98 -11.19 9.35 27.10
N GLU A 99 -10.84 8.12 27.47
CA GLU A 99 -11.00 7.58 28.83
C GLU A 99 -9.78 7.84 29.74
N ASP A 100 -8.67 8.36 29.20
CA ASP A 100 -7.45 8.80 29.92
C ASP A 100 -7.42 10.32 30.19
#